data_AF-A0A2P5K1J8-F1
#
_entry.id   AF-A0A2P5K1J8-F1
#
_cell.length_a   1.000
_cell.length_b   1.000
_cell.length_c   1.000
_cell.angle_alpha   90.00
_cell.angle_beta   90.00
_cell.angle_gamma   90.00
#
_symmetry.space_group_name_H-M   'P 1'
#
loop_
_entity.id
_entity.type
_entity.pdbx_description
1 polymer ?
#
loop_
_entity_poly.entity_id
_entity_poly.type
_entity_poly.pdbx_seq_one_letter_code
_entity_poly.pdbx_strand_id
1 'polypeptide(L)'
;MEIDKFSNYPFLTRTVQYVADMGTPVDNILTSRSFDITRYRARSRVLQAIHGDIQHDDTVNFTVELLSYAVARIMVSCLNDAFLTRRYSLAEAKYAYHMMKQENNEVLQEIGEDLHIVASVTESGLFYLHFTDYIRGAVRLRSIQWKLVNRILNSGYVSITKEEYARLLQEAVRSRIIDALPLNVPDEFCQALEKYLLEIKASVDISRTEFDEAGFGNVESEHFPPCIVHLISNAQGGINLAHSARFALTSFLLNIGMSVDQVVSLFNVSPDFNEEKTRYQVEHISGSTGTAYKPPSCTTLITYGNCYGKDKLCETIRHPLNYYKRKKKTGSAK
;
A
#
# COMPACT_ATOMS: atom_id res chain seq x y z
N MET A 1 -11.42 -18.39 18.62
CA MET A 1 -9.99 -18.13 18.45
C MET A 1 -9.27 -18.26 19.78
N GLU A 2 -8.18 -19.03 19.80
CA GLU A 2 -7.32 -19.26 20.97
C GLU A 2 -6.44 -18.03 21.30
N ILE A 3 -5.96 -17.92 22.55
CA ILE A 3 -5.24 -16.74 23.05
C ILE A 3 -3.89 -16.56 22.34
N ASP A 4 -3.19 -17.65 22.06
CA ASP A 4 -1.90 -17.65 21.36
C ASP A 4 -1.93 -16.95 19.99
N LYS A 5 -3.09 -16.93 19.33
CA LYS A 5 -3.31 -16.24 18.03
C LYS A 5 -3.50 -14.73 18.16
N PHE A 6 -3.68 -14.19 19.35
CA PHE A 6 -3.91 -12.75 19.53
C PHE A 6 -2.71 -11.91 19.07
N SER A 7 -1.49 -12.42 19.19
CA SER A 7 -0.27 -11.76 18.69
C SER A 7 -0.26 -11.62 17.16
N ASN A 8 -0.95 -12.52 16.45
CA ASN A 8 -1.13 -12.46 15.00
C ASN A 8 -2.19 -11.43 14.58
N TYR A 9 -3.17 -11.18 15.47
CA TYR A 9 -4.32 -10.31 15.22
C TYR A 9 -4.54 -9.29 16.35
N PRO A 10 -3.55 -8.41 16.61
CA PRO A 10 -3.57 -7.52 17.77
C PRO A 10 -4.57 -6.35 17.64
N PHE A 11 -5.21 -6.22 16.47
CA PHE A 11 -6.18 -5.19 16.11
C PHE A 11 -7.65 -5.65 16.24
N LEU A 12 -7.89 -6.90 16.62
CA LEU A 12 -9.26 -7.40 16.84
C LEU A 12 -9.78 -6.93 18.19
N THR A 13 -11.09 -6.72 18.30
CA THR A 13 -11.71 -6.15 19.52
C THR A 13 -11.40 -7.02 20.74
N ARG A 14 -11.52 -8.34 20.61
CA ARG A 14 -11.22 -9.28 21.69
C ARG A 14 -9.76 -9.24 22.14
N THR A 15 -8.83 -9.06 21.20
CA THR A 15 -7.40 -8.93 21.51
C THR A 15 -7.12 -7.63 22.26
N VAL A 16 -7.71 -6.52 21.80
CA VAL A 16 -7.59 -5.22 22.48
C VAL A 16 -8.14 -5.29 23.90
N GLN A 17 -9.29 -5.94 24.09
CA GLN A 17 -9.87 -6.17 25.41
C GLN A 17 -8.93 -7.00 26.31
N TYR A 18 -8.35 -8.07 25.77
CA TYR A 18 -7.39 -8.88 26.52
C TYR A 18 -6.16 -8.07 26.98
N VAL A 19 -5.65 -7.17 26.13
CA VAL A 19 -4.56 -6.26 26.52
C VAL A 19 -4.99 -5.28 27.62
N ALA A 20 -6.21 -4.77 27.56
CA ALA A 20 -6.75 -3.91 28.61
C ALA A 20 -6.89 -4.68 29.95
N ASP A 21 -7.37 -5.92 29.90
CA ASP A 21 -7.58 -6.78 31.07
C ASP A 21 -6.27 -7.23 31.73
N MET A 22 -5.15 -7.26 30.99
CA MET A 22 -3.81 -7.46 31.57
C MET A 22 -3.41 -6.34 32.56
N GLY A 23 -4.09 -5.18 32.53
CA GLY A 23 -3.95 -4.12 33.53
C GLY A 23 -2.55 -3.52 33.65
N THR A 24 -1.69 -3.69 32.64
CA THR A 24 -0.32 -3.18 32.66
C THR A 24 -0.31 -1.71 32.21
N PRO A 25 0.11 -0.75 33.06
CA PRO A 25 0.12 0.66 32.70
C PRO A 25 1.06 0.93 31.51
N VAL A 26 0.61 1.76 30.56
CA VAL A 26 1.39 2.10 29.36
C VAL A 26 2.75 2.69 29.73
N ASP A 27 2.79 3.60 30.69
CA ASP A 27 4.04 4.20 31.18
C ASP A 27 5.06 3.13 31.59
N ASN A 28 4.64 2.11 32.35
CA ASN A 28 5.52 1.01 32.77
C ASN A 28 6.09 0.25 31.56
N ILE A 29 5.30 0.03 30.51
CA ILE A 29 5.76 -0.61 29.26
C ILE A 29 6.80 0.26 28.54
N LEU A 30 6.70 1.58 28.65
CA LEU A 30 7.60 2.52 27.98
C LEU A 30 8.89 2.81 28.76
N THR A 31 8.88 2.71 30.09
CA THR A 31 9.99 3.15 30.93
C THR A 31 10.72 2.02 31.67
N SER A 32 10.03 0.95 32.07
CA SER A 32 10.66 -0.12 32.84
C SER A 32 11.60 -0.99 32.00
N ARG A 33 12.68 -1.47 32.62
CA ARG A 33 13.65 -2.40 32.01
C ARG A 33 13.05 -3.76 31.65
N SER A 34 12.01 -4.20 32.36
CA SER A 34 11.34 -5.48 32.05
C SER A 34 10.70 -5.51 30.66
N PHE A 35 10.42 -4.34 30.09
CA PHE A 35 9.82 -4.18 28.76
C PHE A 35 10.81 -3.72 27.68
N ASP A 36 12.12 -3.73 27.96
CA ASP A 36 13.16 -3.39 26.97
C ASP A 36 13.02 -4.23 25.69
N ILE A 37 12.78 -5.54 25.84
CA ILE A 37 12.58 -6.47 24.71
C ILE A 37 11.32 -6.09 23.92
N THR A 38 10.26 -5.66 24.59
CA THR A 38 9.00 -5.21 23.94
C THR A 38 9.23 -3.96 23.09
N ARG A 39 9.95 -2.96 23.63
CA ARG A 39 10.29 -1.74 22.87
C ARG A 39 11.22 -2.04 21.71
N TYR A 40 12.22 -2.91 21.90
CA TYR A 40 13.11 -3.34 20.83
C TYR A 40 12.36 -4.05 19.71
N ARG A 41 11.47 -4.99 20.07
CA ARG A 41 10.62 -5.71 19.12
C ARG A 41 9.68 -4.76 18.38
N ALA A 42 9.08 -3.80 19.07
CA ALA A 42 8.22 -2.77 18.46
C ALA A 42 8.98 -1.93 17.42
N ARG A 43 10.19 -1.45 17.76
CA ARG A 43 11.05 -0.74 16.82
C ARG A 43 11.46 -1.61 15.63
N SER A 44 11.85 -2.87 15.86
CA SER A 44 12.13 -3.83 14.79
C SER A 44 10.93 -4.01 13.85
N ARG A 45 9.73 -4.16 14.41
CA ARG A 45 8.46 -4.28 13.68
C ARG A 45 8.18 -3.08 12.80
N VAL A 46 8.40 -1.86 13.29
CA VAL A 46 8.25 -0.62 12.50
C VAL A 46 9.29 -0.53 11.38
N LEU A 47 10.56 -0.86 11.66
CA LEU A 47 11.63 -0.88 10.64
C LEU A 47 11.35 -1.90 9.53
N GLN A 48 10.94 -3.12 9.90
CA GLN A 48 10.49 -4.15 8.96
C GLN A 48 9.34 -3.66 8.08
N ALA A 49 8.38 -2.95 8.67
CA ALA A 49 7.27 -2.38 7.93
C ALA A 49 7.68 -1.31 6.90
N ILE A 50 8.74 -0.53 7.19
CA ILE A 50 9.33 0.42 6.23
C ILE A 50 9.86 -0.32 5.00
N HIS A 51 10.40 -1.54 5.14
CA HIS A 51 10.83 -2.39 4.03
C HIS A 51 9.66 -3.15 3.37
N GLY A 52 8.54 -3.28 4.08
CA GLY A 52 7.24 -3.66 3.52
C GLY A 52 6.79 -5.09 3.78
N ASP A 53 7.49 -5.77 4.70
CA ASP A 53 7.14 -7.09 5.21
C ASP A 53 7.54 -7.19 6.69
N ILE A 54 6.62 -7.66 7.54
CA ILE A 54 6.84 -7.88 8.97
C ILE A 54 6.99 -9.37 9.19
N GLN A 55 8.05 -9.75 9.91
CA GLN A 55 8.29 -11.14 10.27
C GLN A 55 7.89 -11.37 11.72
N HIS A 56 7.31 -12.53 11.99
CA HIS A 56 7.14 -13.01 13.36
C HIS A 56 8.52 -13.27 13.96
N ASP A 57 8.67 -12.97 15.25
CA ASP A 57 9.91 -13.23 15.97
C ASP A 57 9.68 -14.40 16.93
N ASP A 58 10.01 -15.61 16.48
CA ASP A 58 9.84 -16.84 17.28
C ASP A 58 10.74 -16.87 18.54
N THR A 59 11.67 -15.92 18.68
CA THR A 59 12.58 -15.84 19.84
C THR A 59 11.97 -15.12 21.03
N VAL A 60 10.90 -14.36 20.82
CA VAL A 60 10.20 -13.63 21.88
C VAL A 60 8.93 -14.36 22.31
N ASN A 61 8.52 -14.16 23.56
CA ASN A 61 7.27 -14.75 24.03
C ASN A 61 6.04 -14.03 23.45
N PHE A 62 4.90 -14.71 23.51
CA PHE A 62 3.61 -14.22 23.05
C PHE A 62 3.26 -12.81 23.58
N THR A 63 3.50 -12.53 24.87
CA THR A 63 3.18 -11.24 25.48
C THR A 63 4.03 -10.11 24.89
N VAL A 64 5.32 -10.36 24.66
CA VAL A 64 6.22 -9.40 24.01
C VAL A 64 5.75 -9.12 22.59
N GLU A 65 5.42 -10.14 21.81
CA GLU A 65 4.94 -9.97 20.44
C GLU A 65 3.63 -9.17 20.41
N LEU A 66 2.67 -9.50 21.28
CA LEU A 66 1.39 -8.81 21.39
C LEU A 66 1.56 -7.33 21.79
N LEU A 67 2.32 -7.05 22.86
CA LEU A 67 2.54 -5.68 23.34
C LEU A 67 3.41 -4.87 22.37
N SER A 68 4.27 -5.52 21.58
CA SER A 68 5.08 -4.83 20.57
C SER A 68 4.23 -4.09 19.54
N TYR A 69 3.05 -4.61 19.20
CA TYR A 69 2.13 -3.95 18.29
C TYR A 69 1.59 -2.63 18.88
N ALA A 70 1.20 -2.63 20.15
CA ALA A 70 0.72 -1.43 20.83
C ALA A 70 1.81 -0.36 20.90
N VAL A 71 3.03 -0.75 21.29
CA VAL A 71 4.19 0.16 21.35
C VAL A 71 4.58 0.67 19.95
N ALA A 72 4.51 -0.17 18.91
CA ALA A 72 4.79 0.22 17.53
C ALA A 72 3.81 1.30 17.04
N ARG A 73 2.51 1.19 17.37
CA ARG A 73 1.52 2.22 17.07
C ARG A 73 1.79 3.54 17.79
N ILE A 74 2.26 3.49 19.03
CA ILE A 74 2.72 4.69 19.76
C ILE A 74 3.90 5.32 19.02
N MET A 75 4.92 4.55 18.64
CA MET A 75 6.09 5.06 17.89
C MET A 75 5.70 5.71 16.55
N VAL A 76 4.83 5.05 15.77
CA VAL A 76 4.34 5.59 14.49
C VAL A 76 3.55 6.88 14.70
N SER A 77 2.75 6.96 15.77
CA SER A 77 1.95 8.15 16.10
C SER A 77 2.82 9.32 16.57
N CYS A 78 3.85 9.06 17.38
CA CYS A 78 4.82 10.10 17.80
C CYS A 78 5.54 10.76 16.62
N LEU A 79 5.86 10.00 15.57
CA LEU A 79 6.48 10.55 14.36
C LEU A 79 5.48 11.29 13.46
N ASN A 80 4.19 10.96 13.56
CA ASN A 80 3.08 11.54 12.80
C ASN A 80 3.37 11.67 11.28
N ASP A 81 4.04 10.66 10.71
CA ASP A 81 4.44 10.66 9.31
C ASP A 81 3.47 9.84 8.45
N ALA A 82 2.89 10.48 7.43
CA ALA A 82 1.88 9.84 6.58
C ALA A 82 2.44 8.71 5.70
N PHE A 83 3.72 8.78 5.29
CA PHE A 83 4.36 7.70 4.54
C PHE A 83 4.57 6.47 5.44
N LEU A 84 5.14 6.68 6.63
CA LEU A 84 5.33 5.63 7.62
C LEU A 84 4.01 4.98 8.01
N THR A 85 2.99 5.78 8.32
CA THR A 85 1.66 5.28 8.72
C THR A 85 1.06 4.36 7.64
N ARG A 86 1.17 4.73 6.37
CA ARG A 86 0.71 3.90 5.24
C ARG A 86 1.53 2.61 5.09
N ARG A 87 2.86 2.68 5.21
CA ARG A 87 3.75 1.50 5.13
C ARG A 87 3.47 0.53 6.26
N TYR A 88 3.42 1.04 7.48
CA TYR A 88 3.10 0.30 8.69
C TYR A 88 1.77 -0.44 8.58
N SER A 89 0.68 0.29 8.29
CA SER A 89 -0.66 -0.30 8.16
C SER A 89 -0.74 -1.39 7.09
N LEU A 90 -0.04 -1.20 5.95
CA LEU A 90 -0.01 -2.20 4.88
C LEU A 90 0.79 -3.44 5.27
N ALA A 91 1.93 -3.26 5.95
CA ALA A 91 2.78 -4.37 6.35
C ALA A 91 2.10 -5.26 7.41
N GLU A 92 1.47 -4.66 8.43
CA GLU A 92 0.68 -5.39 9.43
C GLU A 92 -0.48 -6.16 8.77
N ALA A 93 -1.17 -5.52 7.82
CA ALA A 93 -2.25 -6.18 7.08
C ALA A 93 -1.74 -7.36 6.24
N LYS A 94 -0.57 -7.24 5.60
CA LYS A 94 0.04 -8.36 4.87
C LYS A 94 0.43 -9.50 5.81
N TYR A 95 1.04 -9.18 6.94
CA TYR A 95 1.39 -10.16 7.94
C TYR A 95 0.14 -10.93 8.40
N ALA A 96 -0.93 -10.22 8.76
CA ALA A 96 -2.21 -10.82 9.12
C ALA A 96 -2.79 -11.69 7.99
N TYR A 97 -2.69 -11.25 6.73
CA TYR A 97 -3.09 -12.06 5.57
C TYR A 97 -2.34 -13.39 5.47
N HIS A 98 -1.02 -13.36 5.67
CA HIS A 98 -0.21 -14.58 5.65
C HIS A 98 -0.62 -15.55 6.76
N MET A 99 -0.94 -15.05 7.95
CA MET A 99 -1.46 -15.87 9.05
C MET A 99 -2.87 -16.40 8.73
N MET A 100 -3.79 -15.53 8.27
CA MET A 100 -5.17 -15.88 7.90
C MET A 100 -5.25 -17.01 6.87
N LYS A 101 -4.30 -17.07 5.92
CA LYS A 101 -4.26 -18.18 4.95
C LYS A 101 -4.08 -19.56 5.60
N GLN A 102 -3.40 -19.62 6.74
CA GLN A 102 -3.08 -20.84 7.47
C GLN A 102 -4.17 -21.22 8.48
N GLU A 103 -5.04 -20.28 8.85
CA GLU A 103 -6.12 -20.49 9.83
C GLU A 103 -7.22 -21.42 9.32
N ASN A 104 -7.98 -22.05 10.21
CA ASN A 104 -9.19 -22.78 9.83
C ASN A 104 -10.33 -21.81 9.45
N ASN A 105 -11.42 -22.36 8.91
CA ASN A 105 -12.52 -21.54 8.41
C ASN A 105 -13.25 -20.83 9.56
N GLU A 106 -13.37 -21.49 10.72
CA GLU A 106 -14.04 -20.98 11.91
C GLU A 106 -13.35 -19.71 12.43
N VAL A 107 -12.01 -19.72 12.52
CA VAL A 107 -11.23 -18.54 12.93
C VAL A 107 -11.39 -17.42 11.90
N LEU A 108 -11.39 -17.71 10.60
CA LEU A 108 -11.62 -16.67 9.59
C LEU A 108 -13.02 -16.06 9.66
N GLN A 109 -14.03 -16.83 10.04
CA GLN A 109 -15.38 -16.31 10.28
C GLN A 109 -15.38 -15.37 11.49
N GLU A 110 -14.77 -15.76 12.61
CA GLU A 110 -14.64 -14.90 13.80
C GLU A 110 -13.93 -13.57 13.47
N ILE A 111 -12.83 -13.62 12.71
CA ILE A 111 -12.10 -12.40 12.27
C ILE A 111 -13.00 -11.54 11.37
N GLY A 112 -13.75 -12.16 10.46
CA GLY A 112 -14.66 -11.44 9.57
C GLY A 112 -15.83 -10.77 10.27
N GLU A 113 -16.40 -11.42 11.29
CA GLU A 113 -17.44 -10.83 12.15
C GLU A 113 -16.92 -9.57 12.84
N ASP A 114 -15.74 -9.66 13.45
CA ASP A 114 -15.09 -8.53 14.10
C ASP A 114 -14.77 -7.41 13.10
N LEU A 115 -14.41 -7.73 11.85
CA LEU A 115 -14.12 -6.78 10.76
C LEU A 115 -15.37 -6.31 9.98
N HIS A 116 -16.57 -6.74 10.35
CA HIS A 116 -17.83 -6.45 9.65
C HIS A 116 -17.85 -6.87 8.17
N ILE A 117 -17.20 -8.00 7.87
CA ILE A 117 -17.29 -8.71 6.58
C ILE A 117 -17.69 -10.15 6.93
N VAL A 118 -18.98 -10.36 7.14
CA VAL A 118 -19.52 -11.63 7.62
C VAL A 118 -19.64 -12.62 6.45
N ALA A 119 -19.23 -13.87 6.68
CA ALA A 119 -19.35 -14.93 5.71
C ALA A 119 -19.75 -16.26 6.36
N SER A 120 -20.60 -17.02 5.68
CA SER A 120 -20.86 -18.43 5.96
C SER A 120 -19.96 -19.33 5.12
N VAL A 121 -19.70 -20.55 5.58
CA VAL A 121 -18.89 -21.53 4.86
C VAL A 121 -19.80 -22.62 4.31
N THR A 122 -19.65 -22.95 3.03
CA THR A 122 -20.40 -24.05 2.40
C THR A 122 -19.76 -25.40 2.72
N GLU A 123 -20.49 -26.49 2.49
CA GLU A 123 -19.94 -27.86 2.61
C GLU A 123 -18.71 -28.09 1.70
N SER A 124 -18.65 -27.38 0.57
CA SER A 124 -17.50 -27.40 -0.34
C SER A 124 -16.30 -26.55 0.12
N GLY A 125 -16.39 -25.89 1.28
CA GLY A 125 -15.33 -25.07 1.85
C GLY A 125 -15.19 -23.66 1.23
N LEU A 126 -16.18 -23.21 0.45
CA LEU A 126 -16.22 -21.85 -0.09
C LEU A 126 -16.87 -20.89 0.90
N PHE A 127 -16.45 -19.64 0.86
CA PHE A 127 -17.06 -18.57 1.65
C PHE A 127 -18.19 -17.93 0.86
N TYR A 128 -19.32 -17.74 1.52
CA TYR A 128 -20.53 -17.09 1.03
C TYR A 128 -20.79 -15.85 1.86
N LEU A 129 -20.81 -14.67 1.22
CA LEU A 129 -21.04 -13.40 1.88
C LEU A 129 -22.06 -12.57 1.12
N HIS A 130 -22.85 -11.78 1.85
CA HIS A 130 -23.84 -10.92 1.21
C HIS A 130 -23.13 -9.89 0.31
N PHE A 131 -23.71 -9.58 -0.84
CA PHE A 131 -23.06 -8.73 -1.85
C PHE A 131 -22.65 -7.35 -1.32
N THR A 132 -23.35 -6.83 -0.31
CA THR A 132 -22.99 -5.56 0.34
C THR A 132 -21.67 -5.64 1.09
N ASP A 133 -21.42 -6.75 1.80
CA ASP A 133 -20.19 -6.97 2.55
C ASP A 133 -19.04 -7.25 1.59
N TYR A 134 -19.33 -7.97 0.50
CA TYR A 134 -18.39 -8.15 -0.59
C TYR A 134 -17.94 -6.81 -1.19
N ILE A 135 -18.89 -5.93 -1.56
CA ILE A 135 -18.57 -4.61 -2.11
C ILE A 135 -17.77 -3.80 -1.09
N ARG A 136 -18.17 -3.80 0.19
CA ARG A 136 -17.49 -3.04 1.25
C ARG A 136 -16.02 -3.47 1.37
N GLY A 137 -15.75 -4.78 1.41
CA GLY A 137 -14.39 -5.31 1.47
C GLY A 137 -13.61 -5.11 0.16
N ALA A 138 -14.27 -5.19 -0.99
CA ALA A 138 -13.64 -5.14 -2.30
C ALA A 138 -13.41 -3.72 -2.84
N VAL A 139 -14.03 -2.68 -2.26
CA VAL A 139 -14.07 -1.32 -2.83
C VAL A 139 -12.69 -0.72 -3.12
N ARG A 140 -11.68 -1.05 -2.30
CA ARG A 140 -10.30 -0.56 -2.48
C ARG A 140 -9.44 -1.51 -3.35
N LEU A 141 -9.96 -2.69 -3.70
CA LEU A 141 -9.28 -3.68 -4.55
C LEU A 141 -9.59 -3.40 -6.03
N ARG A 142 -8.66 -2.71 -6.71
CA ARG A 142 -8.87 -2.20 -8.06
C ARG A 142 -8.80 -3.24 -9.19
N SER A 143 -8.31 -4.44 -8.92
CA SER A 143 -8.16 -5.47 -9.98
C SER A 143 -9.53 -5.95 -10.46
N ILE A 144 -9.66 -6.20 -11.76
CA ILE A 144 -10.95 -6.51 -12.40
C ILE A 144 -11.68 -7.72 -11.78
N GLN A 145 -10.92 -8.69 -11.27
CA GLN A 145 -11.47 -9.85 -10.55
C GLN A 145 -12.28 -9.47 -9.30
N TRP A 146 -12.09 -8.29 -8.71
CA TRP A 146 -12.83 -7.85 -7.51
C TRP A 146 -14.11 -7.06 -7.83
N LYS A 147 -14.38 -6.79 -9.11
CA LYS A 147 -15.62 -6.14 -9.51
C LYS A 147 -16.77 -7.13 -9.37
N LEU A 148 -17.86 -6.71 -8.73
CA LEU A 148 -19.05 -7.56 -8.53
C LEU A 148 -19.61 -8.14 -9.84
N VAL A 149 -19.53 -7.39 -10.94
CA VAL A 149 -19.97 -7.84 -12.28
C VAL A 149 -19.21 -9.08 -12.79
N ASN A 150 -18.04 -9.39 -12.21
CA ASN A 150 -17.23 -10.55 -12.56
C ASN A 150 -17.33 -11.67 -11.50
N ARG A 151 -18.37 -11.66 -10.67
CA ARG A 151 -18.58 -12.62 -9.59
C ARG A 151 -19.87 -13.40 -9.77
N ILE A 152 -19.85 -14.63 -9.26
CA ILE A 152 -21.04 -15.47 -9.18
C ILE A 152 -21.88 -14.97 -8.01
N LEU A 153 -23.03 -14.38 -8.33
CA LEU A 153 -24.03 -13.91 -7.39
C LEU A 153 -25.24 -14.84 -7.42
N ASN A 154 -25.58 -15.46 -6.29
CA ASN A 154 -26.77 -16.29 -6.16
C ASN A 154 -27.58 -15.81 -4.95
N SER A 155 -28.85 -15.45 -5.17
CA SER A 155 -29.78 -15.07 -4.11
C SER A 155 -29.25 -13.97 -3.17
N GLY A 156 -28.48 -13.02 -3.70
CA GLY A 156 -27.87 -11.92 -2.93
C GLY A 156 -26.49 -12.22 -2.34
N TYR A 157 -25.95 -13.42 -2.52
CA TYR A 157 -24.67 -13.84 -1.96
C TYR A 157 -23.62 -14.09 -3.03
N VAL A 158 -22.39 -13.70 -2.73
CA VAL A 158 -21.21 -13.91 -3.56
C VAL A 158 -20.42 -15.09 -3.00
N SER A 159 -20.05 -16.04 -3.86
CA SER A 159 -19.17 -17.14 -3.50
C SER A 159 -17.70 -16.79 -3.80
N ILE A 160 -16.82 -16.96 -2.82
CA ILE A 160 -15.38 -16.73 -2.97
C ILE A 160 -14.55 -17.82 -2.29
N THR A 161 -13.28 -17.94 -2.68
CA THR A 161 -12.36 -18.88 -2.02
C THR A 161 -11.86 -18.35 -0.67
N LYS A 162 -11.28 -19.23 0.14
CA LYS A 162 -10.60 -18.85 1.40
C LYS A 162 -9.54 -17.77 1.21
N GLU A 163 -8.72 -17.88 0.15
CA GLU A 163 -7.68 -16.89 -0.13
C GLU A 163 -8.26 -15.52 -0.49
N GLU A 164 -9.36 -15.53 -1.24
CA GLU A 164 -10.05 -14.30 -1.61
C GLU A 164 -10.71 -13.66 -0.40
N TYR A 165 -11.32 -14.45 0.48
CA TYR A 165 -11.88 -13.96 1.73
C TYR A 165 -10.79 -13.35 2.63
N ALA A 166 -9.69 -14.06 2.85
CA ALA A 166 -8.53 -13.54 3.59
C ALA A 166 -7.99 -12.24 2.96
N ARG A 167 -8.05 -12.10 1.63
CA ARG A 167 -7.63 -10.89 0.93
C ARG A 167 -8.63 -9.72 1.10
N LEU A 168 -9.93 -9.98 1.24
CA LEU A 168 -10.91 -8.96 1.64
C LEU A 168 -10.64 -8.50 3.09
N LEU A 169 -10.46 -9.46 4.00
CA LEU A 169 -10.14 -9.18 5.41
C LEU A 169 -8.84 -8.38 5.54
N GLN A 170 -7.81 -8.68 4.74
CA GLN A 170 -6.57 -7.90 4.70
C GLN A 170 -6.82 -6.40 4.47
N GLU A 171 -7.71 -6.05 3.54
CA GLU A 171 -7.99 -4.65 3.23
C GLU A 171 -8.81 -3.98 4.36
N ALA A 172 -9.68 -4.74 5.03
CA ALA A 172 -10.38 -4.29 6.22
C ALA A 172 -9.42 -4.05 7.39
N VAL A 173 -8.47 -4.96 7.63
CA VAL A 173 -7.40 -4.79 8.63
C VAL A 173 -6.57 -3.54 8.32
N ARG A 174 -6.14 -3.37 7.06
CA ARG A 174 -5.38 -2.19 6.64
C ARG A 174 -6.15 -0.89 6.91
N SER A 175 -7.45 -0.89 6.62
CA SER A 175 -8.32 0.27 6.84
C SER A 175 -8.51 0.55 8.34
N ARG A 176 -8.74 -0.49 9.14
CA ARG A 176 -8.83 -0.34 10.60
C ARG A 176 -7.57 0.25 11.22
N ILE A 177 -6.38 -0.22 10.81
CA ILE A 177 -5.12 0.26 11.38
C ILE A 177 -4.87 1.72 10.96
N ILE A 178 -5.09 2.06 9.68
CA ILE A 178 -4.83 3.42 9.20
C ILE A 178 -5.84 4.42 9.76
N ASP A 179 -7.12 4.05 9.91
CA ASP A 179 -8.16 4.93 10.44
C ASP A 179 -7.99 5.16 11.97
N ALA A 180 -7.28 4.25 12.65
CA ALA A 180 -6.95 4.36 14.08
C ALA A 180 -5.58 4.99 14.36
N LEU A 181 -4.94 5.61 13.35
CA LEU A 181 -3.66 6.31 13.46
C LEU A 181 -3.77 7.71 12.83
N PRO A 182 -3.09 8.73 13.39
CA PRO A 182 -2.26 8.68 14.59
C PRO A 182 -3.10 8.59 15.89
N LEU A 183 -2.51 8.00 16.93
CA LEU A 183 -3.03 8.07 18.29
C LEU A 183 -2.74 9.45 18.89
N ASN A 184 -3.58 9.88 19.83
CA ASN A 184 -3.24 11.01 20.69
C ASN A 184 -2.28 10.53 21.79
N VAL A 185 -0.99 10.78 21.60
CA VAL A 185 0.09 10.30 22.48
C VAL A 185 0.66 11.49 23.27
N PRO A 186 0.75 11.41 24.61
CA PRO A 186 1.44 12.42 25.42
C PRO A 186 2.92 12.58 25.04
N ASP A 187 3.42 13.81 25.09
CA ASP A 187 4.82 14.12 24.74
C ASP A 187 5.83 13.32 25.59
N GLU A 188 5.52 13.07 26.85
CA GLU A 188 6.33 12.25 27.78
C GLU A 188 6.59 10.84 27.22
N PHE A 189 5.59 10.23 26.56
CA PHE A 189 5.73 8.90 25.97
C PHE A 189 6.61 8.93 24.73
N CYS A 190 6.53 10.01 23.94
CA CYS A 190 7.43 10.20 22.80
C CYS A 190 8.87 10.44 23.25
N GLN A 191 9.09 11.19 24.34
CA GLN A 191 10.40 11.38 24.95
C GLN A 191 10.99 10.06 25.47
N ALA A 192 10.20 9.24 26.16
CA ALA A 192 10.66 7.92 26.64
C ALA A 192 11.13 6.99 25.50
N LEU A 193 10.60 7.20 24.28
CA LEU A 193 10.92 6.41 23.09
C LEU A 193 11.92 7.08 22.15
N GLU A 194 12.45 8.27 22.47
CA GLU A 194 13.23 9.13 21.57
C GLU A 194 14.36 8.39 20.85
N LYS A 195 15.11 7.55 21.59
CA LYS A 195 16.18 6.70 21.03
C LYS A 195 15.71 5.87 19.83
N TYR A 196 14.52 5.25 19.94
CA TYR A 196 13.96 4.43 18.88
C TYR A 196 13.36 5.28 17.76
N LEU A 197 12.73 6.41 18.11
CA LEU A 197 12.11 7.33 17.14
C LEU A 197 13.15 7.94 16.20
N LEU A 198 14.32 8.33 16.71
CA LEU A 198 15.41 8.89 15.90
C LEU A 198 15.86 7.91 14.82
N GLU A 199 16.00 6.64 15.17
CA GLU A 199 16.41 5.62 14.22
C GLU A 199 15.31 5.30 13.19
N ILE A 200 14.06 5.18 13.64
CA ILE A 200 12.94 4.98 12.73
C ILE A 200 12.84 6.16 11.75
N LYS A 201 13.01 7.39 12.23
CA LYS A 201 13.01 8.59 11.39
C LYS A 201 14.13 8.54 10.36
N ALA A 202 15.35 8.20 10.75
CA ALA A 202 16.47 8.03 9.82
C ALA A 202 16.18 6.96 8.75
N SER A 203 15.57 5.83 9.14
CA SER A 203 15.17 4.78 8.20
C SER A 203 14.04 5.22 7.27
N VAL A 204 13.07 6.01 7.75
CA VAL A 204 12.02 6.62 6.92
C VAL A 204 12.63 7.58 5.90
N ASP A 205 13.57 8.42 6.32
CA ASP A 205 14.24 9.38 5.45
C ASP A 205 15.07 8.66 4.38
N ILE A 206 15.85 7.63 4.75
CA ILE A 206 16.57 6.78 3.80
C ILE A 206 15.61 6.05 2.86
N SER A 207 14.53 5.49 3.37
CA SER A 207 13.57 4.80 2.51
C SER A 207 12.89 5.79 1.58
N ARG A 208 12.59 7.01 2.03
CA ARG A 208 12.03 8.08 1.20
C ARG A 208 13.02 8.49 0.12
N THR A 209 14.29 8.68 0.44
CA THR A 209 15.34 8.92 -0.57
C THR A 209 15.55 7.70 -1.45
N GLU A 210 15.49 6.46 -1.00
CA GLU A 210 15.54 5.29 -1.88
C GLU A 210 14.29 5.17 -2.76
N PHE A 211 13.13 5.67 -2.31
CA PHE A 211 11.92 5.77 -3.12
C PHE A 211 11.97 6.97 -4.08
N ASP A 212 12.62 8.06 -3.70
CA ASP A 212 12.81 9.32 -4.44
C ASP A 212 14.10 9.33 -5.30
N GLU A 213 15.07 8.44 -5.07
CA GLU A 213 16.31 8.17 -5.82
C GLU A 213 16.18 6.87 -6.64
N ALA A 214 15.32 5.92 -6.20
CA ALA A 214 14.57 5.13 -7.19
C ALA A 214 13.59 6.01 -7.99
N GLY A 215 13.46 7.28 -7.61
CA GLY A 215 12.94 8.39 -8.39
C GLY A 215 13.99 8.95 -9.37
N PHE A 216 14.34 8.14 -10.36
CA PHE A 216 14.73 8.61 -11.69
C PHE A 216 15.73 9.78 -11.79
N GLY A 217 16.95 9.59 -11.29
CA GLY A 217 18.11 10.30 -11.86
C GLY A 217 18.24 10.04 -13.37
N ASN A 218 18.68 11.06 -14.13
CA ASN A 218 18.82 11.13 -15.60
C ASN A 218 17.83 10.22 -16.34
N VAL A 219 16.71 10.78 -16.77
CA VAL A 219 15.66 10.07 -17.52
C VAL A 219 16.27 9.34 -18.74
N GLU A 220 16.52 8.04 -18.58
CA GLU A 220 17.03 7.16 -19.63
C GLU A 220 15.88 6.74 -20.54
N SER A 221 15.79 7.37 -21.72
CA SER A 221 14.75 7.12 -22.73
C SER A 221 14.69 5.66 -23.18
N GLU A 222 15.79 4.94 -23.10
CA GLU A 222 15.95 3.54 -23.54
C GLU A 222 15.17 2.56 -22.67
N HIS A 223 14.77 2.98 -21.47
CA HIS A 223 14.03 2.18 -20.51
C HIS A 223 12.52 2.43 -20.54
N PHE A 224 12.03 3.29 -21.44
CA PHE A 224 10.61 3.56 -21.57
C PHE A 224 9.79 2.33 -22.00
N PRO A 225 8.60 2.14 -21.43
CA PRO A 225 7.66 1.15 -21.94
C PRO A 225 7.25 1.48 -23.37
N PRO A 226 6.97 0.46 -24.21
CA PRO A 226 6.66 0.67 -25.63
C PRO A 226 5.44 1.58 -25.83
N CYS A 227 4.46 1.53 -24.93
CA CYS A 227 3.30 2.41 -24.98
C CYS A 227 3.66 3.89 -24.77
N ILE A 228 4.62 4.20 -23.90
CA ILE A 228 5.08 5.57 -23.66
C ILE A 228 5.93 6.06 -24.84
N VAL A 229 6.80 5.22 -25.37
CA VAL A 229 7.59 5.54 -26.59
C VAL A 229 6.66 5.92 -27.74
N HIS A 230 5.59 5.16 -27.95
CA HIS A 230 4.59 5.44 -28.96
C HIS A 230 3.86 6.78 -28.73
N LEU A 231 3.48 7.10 -27.49
CA LEU A 231 2.85 8.37 -27.15
C LEU A 231 3.78 9.57 -27.38
N ILE A 232 5.06 9.43 -27.04
CA ILE A 232 6.08 10.47 -27.31
C ILE A 232 6.25 10.68 -28.82
N SER A 233 6.39 9.60 -29.58
CA SER A 233 6.54 9.67 -31.04
C SER A 233 5.34 10.36 -31.70
N ASN A 234 4.12 10.07 -31.25
CA ASN A 234 2.93 10.74 -31.75
C ASN A 234 2.90 12.22 -31.38
N ALA A 235 3.20 12.57 -30.13
CA ALA A 235 3.24 13.96 -29.67
C ALA A 235 4.28 14.78 -30.46
N GLN A 236 5.49 14.25 -30.65
CA GLN A 236 6.57 14.88 -31.41
C GLN A 236 6.32 14.90 -32.92
N GLY A 237 5.58 13.92 -33.44
CA GLY A 237 5.11 13.89 -34.83
C GLY A 237 3.97 14.86 -35.13
N GLY A 238 3.60 15.74 -34.19
CA GLY A 238 2.51 16.71 -34.34
C GLY A 238 1.12 16.10 -34.25
N ILE A 239 0.98 14.83 -33.85
CA ILE A 239 -0.32 14.18 -33.67
C ILE A 239 -0.93 14.64 -32.35
N ASN A 240 -2.13 15.20 -32.43
CA ASN A 240 -2.87 15.63 -31.26
C ASN A 240 -3.35 14.42 -30.43
N LEU A 241 -2.73 14.21 -29.27
CA LEU A 241 -3.08 13.13 -28.35
C LEU A 241 -4.44 13.35 -27.67
N ALA A 242 -5.23 12.29 -27.53
CA ALA A 242 -6.45 12.30 -26.74
C ALA A 242 -6.17 12.64 -25.26
N HIS A 243 -7.17 13.16 -24.54
CA HIS A 243 -7.01 13.60 -23.15
C HIS A 243 -6.45 12.50 -22.22
N SER A 244 -6.94 11.27 -22.34
CA SER A 244 -6.45 10.12 -21.56
C SER A 244 -4.99 9.78 -21.86
N ALA A 245 -4.56 9.96 -23.12
CA ALA A 245 -3.20 9.71 -23.58
C ALA A 245 -2.23 10.79 -23.10
N ARG A 246 -2.65 12.06 -23.16
CA ARG A 246 -1.91 13.20 -22.59
C ARG A 246 -1.70 13.01 -21.09
N PHE A 247 -2.77 12.71 -20.36
CA PHE A 247 -2.68 12.44 -18.93
C PHE A 247 -1.73 11.28 -18.63
N ALA A 248 -1.83 10.16 -19.36
CA ALA A 248 -0.96 9.01 -19.19
C ALA A 248 0.52 9.33 -19.41
N LEU A 249 0.82 10.08 -20.48
CA LEU A 249 2.17 10.50 -20.81
C LEU A 249 2.72 11.47 -19.76
N THR A 250 2.02 12.57 -19.49
CA THR A 250 2.43 13.62 -18.56
C THR A 250 2.63 13.08 -17.15
N SER A 251 1.67 12.33 -16.61
CA SER A 251 1.80 11.74 -15.26
C SER A 251 2.93 10.73 -15.19
N PHE A 252 3.20 9.95 -16.25
CA PHE A 252 4.34 9.04 -16.26
C PHE A 252 5.65 9.82 -16.24
N LEU A 253 5.84 10.78 -17.16
CA LEU A 253 7.06 11.58 -17.29
C LEU A 253 7.42 12.34 -16.00
N LEU A 254 6.43 12.95 -15.34
CA LEU A 254 6.62 13.62 -14.06
C LEU A 254 6.98 12.64 -12.94
N ASN A 255 6.32 11.48 -12.88
CA ASN A 255 6.66 10.45 -11.89
C ASN A 255 8.04 9.84 -12.15
N ILE A 256 8.54 9.92 -13.39
CA ILE A 256 9.90 9.53 -13.75
C ILE A 256 10.93 10.66 -13.64
N GLY A 257 10.63 11.74 -12.90
CA GLY A 257 11.60 12.79 -12.59
C GLY A 257 11.84 13.84 -13.69
N MET A 258 11.06 13.85 -14.79
CA MET A 258 11.12 14.97 -15.74
C MET A 258 10.50 16.23 -15.14
N SER A 259 11.10 17.39 -15.41
CA SER A 259 10.56 18.68 -14.97
C SER A 259 9.31 19.08 -15.77
N VAL A 260 8.51 19.99 -15.21
CA VAL A 260 7.35 20.58 -15.89
C VAL A 260 7.76 21.14 -17.26
N ASP A 261 8.86 21.89 -17.33
CA ASP A 261 9.35 22.49 -18.59
C ASP A 261 9.73 21.43 -19.62
N GLN A 262 10.39 20.35 -19.19
CA GLN A 262 10.75 19.24 -20.06
C GLN A 262 9.49 18.56 -20.62
N VAL A 263 8.46 18.38 -19.80
CA VAL A 263 7.20 17.76 -20.25
C VAL A 263 6.39 18.69 -21.16
N VAL A 264 6.34 19.99 -20.87
CA VAL A 264 5.65 21.00 -21.72
C VAL A 264 6.28 21.05 -23.11
N SER A 265 7.62 21.02 -23.20
CA SER A 265 8.34 21.10 -24.48
C SER A 265 8.02 19.94 -25.45
N LEU A 266 7.59 18.77 -24.94
CA LEU A 266 7.17 17.64 -25.77
C LEU A 266 5.88 17.91 -26.57
N PHE A 267 5.06 18.85 -26.13
CA PHE A 267 3.77 19.17 -26.77
C PHE A 267 3.85 20.37 -27.72
N ASN A 268 4.99 21.09 -27.77
CA ASN A 268 5.16 22.32 -28.54
C ASN A 268 5.08 22.13 -30.07
N VAL A 269 5.11 20.88 -30.55
CA VAL A 269 5.02 20.53 -31.98
C VAL A 269 3.57 20.30 -32.43
N SER A 270 2.59 20.31 -31.51
CA SER A 270 1.18 20.06 -31.85
C SER A 270 0.52 21.30 -32.50
N PRO A 271 -0.28 21.15 -33.58
CA PRO A 271 -0.93 22.26 -34.28
C PRO A 271 -1.84 23.16 -33.41
N ASP A 272 -2.40 22.59 -32.34
CA ASP A 272 -3.30 23.27 -31.39
C ASP A 272 -2.59 23.66 -30.07
N PHE A 273 -1.25 23.70 -30.07
CA PHE A 273 -0.49 23.95 -28.84
C PHE A 273 -0.73 25.36 -28.29
N ASN A 274 -1.18 25.40 -27.03
CA ASN A 274 -1.22 26.61 -26.23
C ASN A 274 -0.38 26.37 -24.98
N GLU A 275 0.73 27.12 -24.86
CA GLU A 275 1.72 26.91 -23.81
C GLU A 275 1.14 27.11 -22.41
N GLU A 276 0.40 28.20 -22.19
CA GLU A 276 -0.21 28.52 -20.89
C GLU A 276 -1.16 27.41 -20.41
N LYS A 277 -2.05 26.94 -21.29
CA LYS A 277 -3.01 25.87 -20.99
C LYS A 277 -2.31 24.54 -20.73
N THR A 278 -1.29 24.22 -21.53
CA THR A 278 -0.55 22.95 -21.39
C THR A 278 0.27 22.95 -20.10
N ARG A 279 0.95 24.06 -19.81
CA ARG A 279 1.71 24.25 -18.56
C ARG A 279 0.81 24.12 -17.34
N TYR A 280 -0.35 24.77 -17.33
CA TYR A 280 -1.33 24.64 -16.26
C TYR A 280 -1.77 23.18 -16.03
N GLN A 281 -2.03 22.43 -17.11
CA GLN A 281 -2.39 21.01 -17.00
C GLN A 281 -1.24 20.17 -16.43
N VAL A 282 0.00 20.40 -16.88
CA VAL A 282 1.18 19.67 -16.41
C VAL A 282 1.45 19.98 -14.94
N GLU A 283 1.36 21.25 -14.52
CA GLU A 283 1.54 21.69 -13.12
C GLU A 283 0.43 21.17 -12.19
N HIS A 284 -0.79 21.05 -12.70
CA HIS A 284 -1.86 20.42 -11.95
C HIS A 284 -1.59 18.91 -11.75
N ILE A 285 -1.07 18.24 -12.77
CA ILE A 285 -0.73 16.81 -12.72
C ILE A 285 0.50 16.56 -11.82
N SER A 286 1.48 17.47 -11.79
CA SER A 286 2.66 17.39 -10.91
C SER A 286 2.33 17.54 -9.43
N GLY A 287 1.12 17.99 -9.10
CA GLY A 287 0.69 18.19 -7.72
C GLY A 287 1.11 19.55 -7.14
N SER A 288 1.55 20.50 -7.96
CA SER A 288 1.93 21.86 -7.50
C SER A 288 0.76 22.62 -6.85
N THR A 289 -0.47 22.14 -7.04
CA THR A 289 -1.71 22.66 -6.46
C THR A 289 -2.46 21.63 -5.57
N GLY A 290 -1.85 20.49 -5.23
CA GLY A 290 -2.52 19.43 -4.45
C GLY A 290 -1.85 18.05 -4.49
N THR A 291 -2.60 17.01 -4.89
CA THR A 291 -2.10 15.61 -4.89
C THR A 291 -1.32 15.32 -6.17
N ALA A 292 -0.08 14.83 -6.04
CA ALA A 292 0.69 14.35 -7.19
C ALA A 292 -0.01 13.15 -7.85
N TYR A 293 -0.38 13.28 -9.12
CA TYR A 293 -1.10 12.23 -9.83
C TYR A 293 -0.15 11.12 -10.28
N LYS A 294 -0.56 9.86 -10.06
CA LYS A 294 0.16 8.69 -10.56
C LYS A 294 -0.32 8.31 -11.96
N PRO A 295 0.56 7.77 -12.82
CA PRO A 295 0.14 7.31 -14.13
C PRO A 295 -0.82 6.13 -14.06
N PRO A 296 -1.66 5.95 -15.08
CA PRO A 296 -2.60 4.84 -15.16
C PRO A 296 -1.87 3.48 -15.20
N SER A 297 -2.50 2.45 -14.61
CA SER A 297 -1.98 1.07 -14.67
C SER A 297 -2.01 0.51 -16.08
N CYS A 298 -1.28 -0.59 -16.34
CA CYS A 298 -1.31 -1.25 -17.65
C CYS A 298 -2.73 -1.65 -18.07
N THR A 299 -3.54 -2.14 -17.13
CA THR A 299 -4.96 -2.45 -17.39
C THR A 299 -5.74 -1.21 -17.80
N THR A 300 -5.50 -0.08 -17.13
CA THR A 300 -6.18 1.19 -17.43
C THR A 300 -5.76 1.74 -18.80
N LEU A 301 -4.47 1.63 -19.14
CA LEU A 301 -3.96 1.99 -20.46
C LEU A 301 -4.61 1.14 -21.56
N ILE A 302 -4.80 -0.16 -21.34
CA ILE A 302 -5.50 -1.03 -22.29
C ILE A 302 -6.96 -0.58 -22.45
N THR A 303 -7.66 -0.32 -21.35
CA THR A 303 -9.07 0.14 -21.39
C THR A 303 -9.24 1.43 -22.18
N TYR A 304 -8.31 2.38 -22.05
CA TYR A 304 -8.36 3.64 -22.78
C TYR A 304 -7.71 3.59 -24.18
N GLY A 305 -7.30 2.42 -24.65
CA GLY A 305 -6.65 2.28 -25.96
C GLY A 305 -5.24 2.86 -26.05
N ASN A 306 -4.58 3.14 -24.91
CA ASN A 306 -3.26 3.77 -24.83
C ASN A 306 -2.11 2.76 -24.68
N CYS A 307 -2.37 1.46 -24.81
CA CYS A 307 -1.37 0.40 -24.69
C CYS A 307 -0.90 -0.08 -26.07
N TYR A 308 0.25 0.42 -26.54
CA TYR A 308 0.84 0.08 -27.83
C TYR A 308 2.16 -0.68 -27.71
N GLY A 309 2.47 -1.50 -28.71
CA GLY A 309 3.77 -2.16 -28.86
C GLY A 309 4.14 -3.15 -27.76
N LYS A 310 3.15 -3.85 -27.17
CA LYS A 310 3.35 -4.77 -26.04
C LYS A 310 4.46 -5.79 -26.31
N ASP A 311 5.45 -5.85 -25.40
CA ASP A 311 6.57 -6.79 -25.46
C ASP A 311 6.48 -7.88 -24.37
N LYS A 312 7.47 -8.78 -24.30
CA LYS A 312 7.53 -9.86 -23.30
C LYS A 312 7.59 -9.33 -21.87
N LEU A 313 8.23 -8.18 -21.63
CA LEU A 313 8.31 -7.61 -20.28
C LEU A 313 6.94 -7.10 -19.83
N CYS A 314 6.17 -6.49 -20.74
CA CYS A 314 4.81 -6.03 -20.50
C CYS A 314 3.86 -7.12 -19.99
N GLU A 315 4.09 -8.39 -20.33
CA GLU A 315 3.28 -9.53 -19.86
C GLU A 315 3.48 -9.84 -18.38
N THR A 316 4.63 -9.48 -17.83
CA THR A 316 5.04 -9.82 -16.46
C THR A 316 4.85 -8.67 -15.46
N ILE A 317 4.36 -7.52 -15.92
CA ILE A 317 4.18 -6.32 -15.12
C ILE A 317 2.72 -5.86 -15.14
N ARG A 318 2.36 -5.01 -14.17
CA ARG A 318 1.01 -4.46 -14.03
C ARG A 318 0.95 -2.93 -14.13
N HIS A 319 2.11 -2.28 -14.26
CA HIS A 319 2.22 -0.82 -14.23
C HIS A 319 3.40 -0.31 -15.07
N PRO A 320 3.26 0.80 -15.83
CA PRO A 320 4.34 1.38 -16.64
C PRO A 320 5.58 1.74 -15.82
N LEU A 321 5.40 2.29 -14.61
CA LEU A 321 6.53 2.57 -13.71
C LEU A 321 7.31 1.30 -13.33
N ASN A 322 6.64 0.15 -13.21
CA ASN A 322 7.31 -1.12 -12.93
C ASN A 322 8.10 -1.63 -14.15
N TYR A 323 7.63 -1.36 -15.37
CA TYR A 323 8.40 -1.62 -16.60
C TYR A 323 9.74 -0.90 -16.52
N TYR A 324 9.67 0.42 -16.34
CA TYR A 324 10.84 1.29 -16.35
C TYR A 324 11.83 0.89 -15.26
N LYS A 325 11.34 0.69 -14.03
CA LYS A 325 12.16 0.27 -12.89
C LYS A 325 12.87 -1.06 -13.16
N ARG A 326 12.19 -2.03 -13.77
CA ARG A 326 12.79 -3.34 -14.06
C ARG A 326 13.83 -3.25 -15.17
N LYS A 327 13.57 -2.45 -16.22
CA LYS A 327 14.52 -2.16 -17.29
C LYS A 327 15.78 -1.49 -16.78
N LYS A 328 15.65 -0.45 -15.95
CA LYS A 328 16.80 0.23 -15.32
C LYS A 328 17.66 -0.73 -14.50
N LYS A 329 17.02 -1.58 -13.67
CA LYS A 329 17.73 -2.62 -12.90
C LYS A 329 18.48 -3.63 -13.77
N THR A 330 17.92 -4.03 -14.92
CA THR A 330 18.60 -4.94 -15.86
C THR A 330 19.68 -4.25 -16.70
N GLY A 331 19.57 -2.93 -16.92
CA GLY A 331 20.56 -2.12 -17.63
C GLY A 331 21.80 -1.81 -16.79
N SER A 332 21.63 -1.60 -15.48
CA SER A 332 22.74 -1.38 -14.53
C SER A 332 23.52 -2.65 -14.15
N ALA A 333 23.11 -3.81 -14.65
CA ALA A 333 23.74 -5.11 -14.40
C ALA A 333 24.63 -5.57 -15.58
N LYS A 334 25.02 -4.64 -16.47
CA LYS A 334 25.95 -4.88 -17.57
C LYS A 334 27.21 -4.04 -17.42
#